data_AF-A0A966FCJ4-F1
#
_entry.id   AF-A0A966FCJ4-F1
#
_cell.length_a   1.000
_cell.length_b   1.000
_cell.length_c   1.000
_cell.angle_alpha   90.00
_cell.angle_beta   90.00
_cell.angle_gamma   90.00
#
_symmetry.space_group_name_H-M   'P 1'
#
loop_
_entity.id
_entity.type
_entity.pdbx_description
1 polymer ?
#
loop_
_entity_poly.entity_id
_entity_poly.type
_entity_poly.pdbx_seq_one_letter_code
_entity_poly.pdbx_strand_id
1 'polypeptide(L)' 'MKIAILYQEKLKEYDFGEGHPFRGDRAEIFPRFLRKNLPEDGNYKILKAEPATEEDLLLICQKDYIDFT' A
#
# COMPACT_ATOMS: atom_id res chain seq x y z
N MET A 1 -10.37 -1.76 21.08
CA MET A 1 -10.50 -2.23 19.69
C MET A 1 -9.28 -1.75 18.93
N LYS A 2 -8.48 -2.64 18.33
CA LYS A 2 -7.26 -2.26 17.60
C LYS A 2 -7.58 -2.12 16.11
N ILE A 3 -7.11 -1.06 15.46
CA ILE A 3 -7.30 -0.84 14.02
C ILE A 3 -6.23 -1.61 13.23
N ALA A 4 -6.61 -2.35 12.20
CA ALA A 4 -5.67 -2.96 11.28
C ALA A 4 -5.29 -1.98 10.15
N ILE A 5 -3.99 -1.83 9.89
CA ILE A 5 -3.47 -1.03 8.78
C ILE A 5 -2.72 -1.99 7.85
N LEU A 6 -3.19 -2.11 6.61
CA LEU A 6 -2.48 -2.87 5.58
C LEU A 6 -1.33 -2.02 5.03
N TYR A 7 -0.13 -2.58 5.01
CA TYR A 7 1.06 -1.91 4.46
C TYR A 7 2.02 -2.93 3.83
N GLN A 8 2.71 -2.51 2.77
CA GLN A 8 3.75 -3.28 2.11
C GLN A 8 4.95 -2.38 1.84
N GLU A 9 6.15 -2.81 2.24
CA GLU A 9 7.36 -1.99 2.12
C GLU A 9 7.72 -1.69 0.66
N LYS A 10 7.44 -2.64 -0.24
CA LYS A 10 7.65 -2.49 -1.68
C LYS A 10 6.81 -1.39 -2.33
N LEU A 11 5.82 -0.82 -1.64
CA LEU A 11 5.06 0.33 -2.16
C LEU A 11 5.96 1.52 -2.51
N LYS A 12 7.13 1.63 -1.87
CA LYS A 12 8.13 2.66 -2.19
C LYS A 12 8.77 2.53 -3.56
N GLU A 13 8.72 1.35 -4.15
CA GLU A 13 9.31 1.07 -5.48
C GLU A 13 8.43 1.68 -6.59
N TYR A 14 7.17 2.01 -6.27
CA TYR A 14 6.25 2.68 -7.19
C TYR A 14 6.50 4.19 -7.17
N ASP A 15 7.46 4.60 -7.99
CA ASP A 15 7.81 6.00 -8.23
C ASP A 15 7.64 6.31 -9.73
N PHE A 16 6.81 7.31 -10.04
CA PHE A 16 6.51 7.72 -11.42
C PHE A 16 7.57 8.66 -12.00
N GLY A 17 8.60 9.00 -11.23
CA GLY A 17 9.76 9.78 -11.66
C GLY A 17 9.73 11.24 -11.21
N GLU A 18 10.80 11.93 -11.59
CA GLU A 18 10.96 13.35 -11.29
C GLU A 18 9.87 14.20 -11.92
N GLY A 19 9.37 15.19 -11.16
CA GLY A 19 8.25 16.03 -11.59
C GLY A 19 6.86 15.41 -11.41
N HIS A 20 6.75 14.10 -11.15
CA HIS A 20 5.45 13.48 -10.91
C HIS A 20 5.03 13.57 -9.43
N PRO A 21 3.76 13.89 -9.11
CA PRO A 21 3.31 13.94 -7.73
C PRO A 21 3.26 12.57 -7.04
N PHE A 22 3.05 11.48 -7.78
CA PHE A 22 3.12 10.12 -7.22
C PHE A 22 4.55 9.63 -7.15
N ARG A 23 5.17 9.92 -5.99
CA ARG A 23 6.52 9.50 -5.62
C ARG A 23 6.46 8.35 -4.61
N GLY A 24 7.42 7.43 -4.70
CA GLY A 24 7.44 6.22 -3.87
C GLY A 24 7.75 6.49 -2.39
N ASP A 25 8.53 7.54 -2.11
CA ASP A 25 8.90 7.95 -0.75
C ASP A 25 7.69 8.20 0.16
N ARG A 26 6.57 8.66 -0.41
CA ARG A 26 5.29 8.89 0.29
C ARG A 26 4.77 7.66 1.01
N ALA A 27 4.98 6.46 0.45
CA ALA A 27 4.55 5.21 1.06
C ALA A 27 5.21 4.97 2.42
N GLU A 28 6.45 5.42 2.61
CA GLU A 28 7.19 5.22 3.86
C GLU A 28 6.96 6.34 4.89
N ILE A 29 6.52 7.54 4.47
CA ILE A 29 6.35 8.70 5.35
C ILE A 29 5.31 8.41 6.44
N PHE A 30 4.13 7.91 6.06
CA PHE A 30 3.03 7.71 7.00
C PHE A 30 3.32 6.67 8.09
N PRO A 31 3.78 5.43 7.78
CA PRO A 31 4.10 4.45 8.81
C PRO A 31 5.20 4.91 9.77
N ARG A 32 6.21 5.66 9.29
CA ARG A 32 7.23 6.26 10.15
C ARG A 32 6.66 7.32 11.08
N PHE A 33 5.86 8.24 10.54
CA PHE A 33 5.19 9.27 11.32
C PHE A 33 4.26 8.66 12.38
N LEU A 34 3.46 7.67 12.00
CA LEU A 34 2.52 7.02 12.90
C LEU A 34 3.24 6.34 14.08
N ARG A 35 4.25 5.50 13.82
CA ARG A 35 5.02 4.82 14.88
C ARG A 35 5.74 5.79 15.81
N LYS A 36 6.17 6.95 15.30
CA LYS A 36 6.82 7.99 16.11
C LYS A 36 5.85 8.70 17.07
N ASN A 37 4.58 8.85 16.68
CA ASN A 37 3.62 9.67 17.43
C ASN A 37 2.56 8.85 18.19
N LEU A 38 2.35 7.59 17.81
CA LEU A 38 1.37 6.70 18.43
C LEU A 38 1.96 5.28 18.54
N PRO A 39 2.15 4.75 19.76
CA PRO A 39 2.62 3.39 19.94
C PRO A 39 1.61 2.40 19.37
N GLU A 40 2.11 1.30 18.81
CA GLU A 40 1.25 0.26 18.23
C GLU A 40 0.37 -0.41 19.29
N ASP A 41 0.91 -0.62 20.51
CA ASP A 41 0.17 -1.30 21.55
C ASP A 41 -1.10 -0.54 21.96
N GLY A 42 -2.20 -1.28 22.09
CA GLY A 42 -3.53 -0.74 22.34
C GLY A 42 -4.22 -0.01 21.17
N ASN A 43 -3.48 0.48 20.18
CA ASN A 43 -4.00 1.44 19.19
C ASN A 43 -4.24 0.82 17.80
N TYR A 44 -3.22 0.22 17.20
CA TYR A 44 -3.30 -0.34 15.85
C TYR A 44 -2.43 -1.59 15.70
N LYS A 45 -2.49 -2.21 14.53
CA LYS A 45 -1.55 -3.23 14.10
C LYS A 45 -1.27 -3.06 12.62
N ILE A 46 0.01 -3.03 12.24
CA ILE A 46 0.38 -3.04 10.83
C ILE A 46 0.46 -4.48 10.35
N LEU A 47 -0.32 -4.81 9.33
CA LEU A 47 -0.37 -6.12 8.70
C LEU A 47 0.26 -6.03 7.31
N LYS A 48 1.02 -7.06 6.95
CA LYS A 48 1.57 -7.19 5.59
C LYS A 48 0.41 -7.45 4.63
N ALA A 49 0.32 -6.64 3.57
CA ALA A 49 -0.60 -6.89 2.46
C ALA A 49 -0.01 -7.92 1.49
N GLU A 50 -0.81 -8.90 1.09
CA GLU A 50 -0.49 -9.81 0.00
C GLU A 50 -0.98 -9.21 -1.34
N PRO A 51 -0.31 -9.51 -2.47
CA PRO A 51 -0.77 -9.07 -3.79
C PRO A 51 -2.17 -9.61 -4.09
N ALA A 52 -2.99 -8.78 -4.76
CA ALA A 52 -4.26 -9.24 -5.31
C ALA A 52 -4.02 -10.30 -6.39
N THR A 53 -4.87 -11.31 -6.46
CA THR A 53 -4.81 -12.32 -7.52
C THR A 53 -5.51 -11.82 -8.79
N GLU A 54 -5.35 -12.54 -9.90
CA GLU A 54 -6.10 -12.22 -11.12
C GLU A 54 -7.61 -12.35 -10.90
N GLU A 55 -8.04 -13.36 -10.13
CA GLU A 55 -9.44 -13.55 -9.77
C GLU A 55 -10.01 -12.37 -8.99
N ASP A 56 -9.22 -11.78 -8.08
CA ASP A 56 -9.60 -10.56 -7.37
C ASP A 56 -9.79 -9.38 -8.33
N LEU A 57 -8.88 -9.21 -9.31
CA LEU A 57 -8.96 -8.13 -10.29
C LEU A 57 -10.17 -8.30 -11.23
N LEU A 58 -10.50 -9.53 -11.62
CA LEU A 58 -11.63 -9.87 -12.49
C LEU A 58 -13.01 -9.62 -11.87
N LEU A 59 -13.08 -9.33 -10.56
CA LEU A 59 -14.33 -8.90 -9.92
C LEU A 59 -14.83 -7.55 -10.47
N ILE A 60 -13.92 -6.71 -10.98
CA ILE A 60 -14.25 -5.35 -11.47
C ILE A 60 -13.62 -5.00 -12.82
N CYS A 61 -12.49 -5.62 -13.19
CA CYS A 61 -11.76 -5.33 -14.42
C CYS A 61 -12.16 -6.29 -15.54
N GLN A 62 -12.12 -5.81 -16.79
CA GLN A 62 -12.18 -6.67 -17.97
C GLN A 62 -10.83 -7.38 -18.19
N LYS A 63 -10.85 -8.62 -18.68
CA LYS A 63 -9.64 -9.43 -18.91
C LYS A 63 -8.65 -8.72 -19.85
N ASP A 64 -9.14 -8.14 -20.94
CA ASP A 64 -8.30 -7.41 -21.90
C ASP A 64 -7.57 -6.20 -21.29
N TYR A 65 -8.12 -5.57 -20.24
CA TYR A 65 -7.44 -4.49 -19.52
C TYR A 65 -6.32 -5.01 -18.62
N ILE A 66 -6.53 -6.17 -17.97
CA ILE A 66 -5.50 -6.81 -17.15
C ILE A 66 -4.33 -7.29 -18.01
N ASP A 67 -4.63 -7.81 -19.20
CA ASP A 67 -3.66 -8.38 -20.13
C ASP A 67 -2.97 -7.32 -21.02
N PHE A 68 -3.30 -6.03 -20.86
CA PHE A 68 -2.75 -4.95 -21.67
C PHE A 68 -1.27 -4.72 -21.38
N THR A 69 -0.42 -4.81 -22.42
CA THR A 69 1.05 -4.63 -22.33
C THR A 69 1.53 -3.48 -23.21
#